data_AF-A0A1E5QXK9-F1
#
_entry.id   AF-A0A1E5QXK9-F1
#
_cell.length_a   1.000
_cell.length_b   1.000
_cell.length_c   1.000
_cell.angle_alpha   90.00
_cell.angle_beta   90.00
_cell.angle_gamma   90.00
#
_symmetry.space_group_name_H-M   'P 1'
#
loop_
_entity.id
_entity.type
_entity.pdbx_description
1 polymer ?
#
loop_
_entity_poly.entity_id
_entity_poly.type
_entity_poly.pdbx_seq_one_letter_code
_entity_poly.pdbx_strand_id
1 'polypeptide(L)'
;MTLSVSRFPNDSDKINWASCQITVNNSRTWFFALLALGSFSNVVFTCALPLVGFGAIASTNLSKSKAITTILLMWFVNQVIGFTMRDYPLDFSTFAWGVVILLGGLLACTFGLFQFDRQSKNFRQYLSAIGLTLIIGFVAYQAMIWLGGVVLGDLHGFNISVLWQVFYVNALWTLGLMALHNVLIAQKLKFSPKGKMK
;
A
#
# COMPACT_ATOMS: atom_id res chain seq x y z
N MET A 1 17.72 5.12 -24.48
CA MET A 1 17.52 5.26 -23.02
C MET A 1 17.36 6.74 -22.71
N THR A 2 16.18 7.28 -23.00
CA THR A 2 15.85 8.70 -22.87
C THR A 2 15.18 8.90 -21.53
N LEU A 3 15.85 9.61 -20.62
CA LEU A 3 15.29 10.06 -19.36
C LEU A 3 14.09 10.98 -19.70
N SER A 4 12.89 10.46 -19.49
CA SER A 4 11.67 11.27 -19.47
C SER A 4 11.80 12.20 -18.27
N VAL A 5 12.28 13.41 -18.55
CA VAL A 5 12.22 14.54 -17.63
C VAL A 5 10.75 14.68 -17.25
N SER A 6 10.45 14.44 -15.98
CA SER A 6 9.15 14.71 -15.38
C SER A 6 8.79 16.16 -15.67
N ARG A 7 7.99 16.37 -16.71
CA ARG A 7 7.47 17.67 -17.09
C ARG A 7 6.67 18.17 -15.89
N PHE A 8 7.26 19.09 -15.13
CA PHE A 8 6.51 19.86 -14.14
C PHE A 8 5.34 20.51 -14.89
N PRO A 9 4.11 20.49 -14.33
CA PRO A 9 2.96 21.10 -14.96
C PRO A 9 3.29 22.56 -15.30
N ASN A 10 3.07 22.95 -16.55
CA ASN A 10 3.26 24.31 -17.01
C ASN A 10 2.22 25.20 -16.30
N ASP A 11 2.59 26.42 -15.94
CA ASP A 11 1.84 27.36 -15.06
C ASP A 11 0.49 27.88 -15.65
N SER A 12 -0.06 27.20 -16.66
CA SER A 12 -1.36 27.47 -17.29
C SER A 12 -2.37 26.33 -17.15
N ASP A 13 -2.01 25.20 -16.52
CA ASP A 13 -2.93 24.08 -16.34
C ASP A 13 -3.97 24.39 -15.26
N LYS A 14 -5.24 24.45 -15.66
CA LYS A 14 -6.40 24.54 -14.76
C LYS A 14 -6.23 23.52 -13.64
N ILE A 15 -6.22 24.01 -12.40
CA ILE A 15 -6.22 23.19 -11.18
C ILE A 15 -7.35 22.17 -11.30
N ASN A 16 -6.97 20.91 -11.47
CA ASN A 16 -7.88 19.79 -11.62
C ASN A 16 -7.46 18.66 -10.67
N TRP A 17 -8.34 17.68 -10.49
CA TRP A 17 -8.13 16.59 -9.53
C TRP A 17 -6.84 15.80 -9.82
N ALA A 18 -6.52 15.54 -11.09
CA ALA A 18 -5.33 14.80 -11.49
C ALA A 18 -4.03 15.57 -11.15
N SER A 19 -3.98 16.87 -11.41
CA SER A 19 -2.83 17.71 -11.03
C SER A 19 -2.61 17.72 -9.52
N CYS A 20 -3.68 17.88 -8.72
CA CYS A 20 -3.59 17.82 -7.26
C CYS A 20 -3.19 16.43 -6.75
N GLN A 21 -3.68 15.36 -7.38
CA GLN A 21 -3.28 13.99 -7.07
C GLN A 21 -1.76 13.81 -7.25
N ILE A 22 -1.20 14.26 -8.37
CA ILE A 22 0.24 14.20 -8.64
C ILE A 22 1.03 14.97 -7.58
N THR A 23 0.57 16.15 -7.18
CA THR A 23 1.22 16.95 -6.12
C THR A 23 1.22 16.22 -4.77
N VAL A 24 0.09 15.64 -4.37
CA VAL A 24 -0.01 14.88 -3.11
C VAL A 24 0.86 13.62 -3.16
N ASN A 25 0.83 12.88 -4.26
CA ASN A 25 1.64 11.67 -4.48
C ASN A 25 3.14 11.93 -4.41
N ASN A 26 3.60 13.06 -4.93
CA ASN A 26 5.01 13.45 -4.90
C ASN A 26 5.42 14.07 -3.55
N SER A 27 4.47 14.45 -2.70
CA SER A 27 4.77 15.04 -1.40
C SER A 27 5.49 14.06 -0.47
N ARG A 28 6.43 14.59 0.32
CA ARG A 28 7.07 13.81 1.40
C ARG A 28 6.07 13.49 2.51
N THR A 29 5.12 14.39 2.76
CA THR A 29 4.08 14.25 3.78
C THR A 29 3.24 12.99 3.57
N TRP A 30 2.78 12.72 2.34
CA TRP A 30 2.00 11.52 2.06
C TRP A 30 2.80 10.23 2.28
N PHE A 31 4.06 10.22 1.82
CA PHE A 31 4.95 9.07 2.03
C PHE A 31 5.18 8.79 3.53
N PHE A 32 5.51 9.81 4.32
CA PHE A 32 5.72 9.64 5.76
C PHE A 32 4.43 9.28 6.50
N ALA A 33 3.27 9.81 6.08
CA ALA A 33 1.98 9.43 6.65
C ALA A 33 1.67 7.94 6.41
N LEU A 34 1.89 7.44 5.18
CA LEU A 34 1.73 6.02 4.87
C LEU A 34 2.68 5.16 5.71
N LEU A 35 3.95 5.56 5.82
CA LEU A 35 4.93 4.82 6.61
C LEU A 35 4.55 4.78 8.10
N ALA A 36 4.13 5.91 8.67
CA ALA A 36 3.75 6.01 10.07
C ALA A 36 2.49 5.20 10.36
N LEU A 37 1.44 5.34 9.54
CA LEU A 37 0.19 4.58 9.68
C LEU A 37 0.41 3.08 9.47
N GLY A 38 1.25 2.71 8.50
CA GLY A 38 1.62 1.33 8.24
C GLY A 38 2.38 0.72 9.41
N SER A 39 3.35 1.44 9.96
CA SER A 39 4.07 1.02 11.16
C SER A 39 3.13 0.89 12.36
N PHE A 40 2.24 1.86 12.57
CA PHE A 40 1.24 1.84 13.64
C PHE A 40 0.25 0.68 13.52
N SER A 41 -0.11 0.27 12.29
CA SER A 41 -1.03 -0.85 12.08
C SER A 41 -0.56 -2.16 12.71
N ASN A 42 0.77 -2.34 12.85
CA ASN A 42 1.38 -3.48 13.54
C ASN A 42 1.02 -3.55 15.02
N VAL A 43 0.81 -2.41 15.69
CA VAL A 43 0.51 -2.37 17.12
C VAL A 43 -0.95 -2.75 17.38
N VAL A 44 -1.85 -2.33 16.49
CA VAL A 44 -3.30 -2.52 16.64
C VAL A 44 -3.74 -3.93 16.25
N PHE A 45 -3.15 -4.50 15.20
CA PHE A 45 -3.53 -5.81 14.69
C PHE A 45 -2.41 -6.82 14.88
N THR A 46 -2.68 -7.84 15.70
CA THR A 46 -1.68 -8.86 16.04
C THR A 46 -1.51 -9.92 14.95
N CYS A 47 -2.61 -10.37 14.32
CA CYS A 47 -2.58 -11.45 13.33
C CYS A 47 -2.64 -11.01 11.86
N ALA A 48 -3.03 -9.77 11.56
CA ALA A 48 -3.35 -9.37 10.18
C ALA A 48 -2.66 -8.06 9.82
N LEU A 49 -1.40 -8.14 9.41
CA LEU A 49 -0.68 -6.99 8.87
C LEU A 49 -1.29 -6.61 7.51
N PRO A 50 -1.80 -5.38 7.31
CA PRO A 50 -2.49 -4.97 6.09
C PRO A 50 -1.54 -4.69 4.91
N LEU A 51 -0.55 -5.56 4.65
CA LEU A 51 0.46 -5.34 3.61
C LEU A 51 -0.15 -5.21 2.22
N VAL A 52 -1.21 -5.96 1.92
CA VAL A 52 -1.89 -5.88 0.62
C VAL A 52 -2.58 -4.54 0.46
N GLY A 53 -3.28 -4.09 1.50
CA GLY A 53 -4.02 -2.83 1.46
C GLY A 53 -3.11 -1.62 1.34
N PHE A 54 -1.99 -1.63 2.08
CA PHE A 54 -0.95 -0.62 1.93
C PHE A 54 -0.21 -0.75 0.59
N GLY A 55 0.01 -1.96 0.09
CA GLY A 55 0.61 -2.22 -1.21
C GLY A 55 -0.24 -1.65 -2.35
N ALA A 56 -1.56 -1.80 -2.26
CA ALA A 56 -2.50 -1.23 -3.22
C ALA A 56 -2.38 0.31 -3.25
N ILE A 57 -2.47 0.96 -2.10
CA ILE A 57 -2.37 2.42 -2.01
C ILE A 57 -0.97 2.94 -2.40
N ALA A 58 0.08 2.27 -1.94
CA ALA A 58 1.45 2.69 -2.18
C ALA A 58 1.84 2.51 -3.66
N SER A 59 1.44 1.41 -4.29
CA SER A 59 1.73 1.16 -5.70
C SER A 59 1.02 2.15 -6.62
N THR A 60 -0.22 2.56 -6.30
CA THR A 60 -0.96 3.55 -7.08
C THR A 60 -0.50 4.99 -6.82
N ASN A 61 -0.09 5.32 -5.59
CA ASN A 61 0.13 6.71 -5.18
C ASN A 61 1.59 7.10 -5.00
N LEU A 62 2.54 6.17 -5.02
CA LEU A 62 3.96 6.44 -4.79
C LEU A 62 4.82 5.97 -5.97
N SER A 63 6.05 6.50 -6.01
CA SER A 63 7.09 5.97 -6.90
C SER A 63 7.46 4.53 -6.49
N LYS A 64 8.03 3.76 -7.44
CA LYS A 64 8.33 2.34 -7.25
C LYS A 64 9.17 2.10 -6.00
N SER A 65 10.24 2.89 -5.84
CA SER A 65 11.13 2.79 -4.69
C SER A 65 10.39 3.09 -3.38
N LYS A 66 9.60 4.17 -3.32
CA LYS A 66 8.83 4.53 -2.11
C LYS A 66 7.78 3.47 -1.75
N ALA A 67 7.12 2.88 -2.74
CA ALA A 67 6.13 1.83 -2.52
C ALA A 67 6.77 0.58 -1.90
N ILE A 68 7.87 0.10 -2.50
CA ILE A 68 8.63 -1.04 -1.99
C ILE A 68 9.20 -0.76 -0.60
N THR A 69 9.79 0.43 -0.39
CA THR A 69 10.30 0.84 0.93
C THR A 69 9.20 0.86 1.99
N THR A 70 7.98 1.28 1.65
CA THR A 70 6.85 1.28 2.59
C THR A 70 6.56 -0.14 3.07
N ILE A 71 6.45 -1.09 2.14
CA ILE A 71 6.18 -2.50 2.47
C ILE A 71 7.32 -3.12 3.28
N LEU A 72 8.57 -2.88 2.88
CA LEU A 72 9.75 -3.39 3.59
C LEU A 72 9.82 -2.87 5.02
N LEU A 73 9.62 -1.58 5.23
CA LEU A 73 9.69 -0.99 6.57
C LEU A 73 8.52 -1.42 7.45
N MET A 74 7.31 -1.49 6.89
CA MET A 74 6.16 -2.03 7.63
C MET A 74 6.40 -3.46 8.08
N TRP A 75 6.90 -4.31 7.19
CA TRP A 75 7.28 -5.68 7.52
C TRP A 75 8.41 -5.72 8.56
N PHE A 76 9.43 -4.88 8.41
CA PHE A 76 10.56 -4.86 9.34
C PHE A 76 10.10 -4.48 10.75
N VAL A 77 9.25 -3.45 10.87
CA VAL A 77 8.63 -3.07 12.14
C VAL A 77 7.80 -4.22 12.72
N ASN A 78 7.06 -4.95 11.87
CA ASN A 78 6.33 -6.15 12.30
C ASN A 78 7.26 -7.20 12.92
N GLN A 79 8.40 -7.49 12.26
CA GLN A 79 9.36 -8.48 12.74
C GLN A 79 9.96 -8.02 14.07
N VAL A 80 10.39 -6.77 14.17
CA VAL A 80 10.95 -6.21 15.42
C VAL A 80 9.93 -6.34 16.55
N ILE A 81 8.67 -5.93 16.35
CA ILE A 81 7.62 -6.07 17.36
C ILE A 81 7.36 -7.54 17.69
N GLY A 82 7.34 -8.43 16.69
CA GLY A 82 7.15 -9.86 16.87
C GLY A 82 8.21 -10.47 17.79
N PHE A 83 9.48 -10.25 17.50
CA PHE A 83 10.60 -10.82 18.26
C PHE A 83 10.87 -10.12 19.61
N THR A 84 10.53 -8.84 19.76
CA THR A 84 10.86 -8.08 21.00
C THR A 84 9.69 -7.92 21.97
N MET A 85 8.45 -7.88 21.48
CA MET A 85 7.26 -7.61 22.31
C MET A 85 6.26 -8.77 22.34
N ARG A 86 6.31 -9.69 21.37
CA ARG A 86 5.39 -10.83 21.27
C ARG A 86 6.07 -12.18 21.45
N ASP A 87 7.33 -12.15 21.87
CA ASP A 87 8.13 -13.34 22.17
C ASP A 87 8.09 -14.40 21.06
N TYR A 88 8.16 -13.96 19.79
CA TYR A 88 8.21 -14.87 18.66
C TYR A 88 9.37 -15.86 18.82
N PRO A 89 9.13 -17.18 18.63
CA PRO A 89 10.19 -18.17 18.75
C PRO A 89 11.36 -17.86 17.83
N LEU A 90 12.58 -17.96 18.37
CA LEU A 90 13.82 -17.80 17.60
C LEU A 90 14.18 -19.11 16.89
N ASP A 91 13.29 -19.57 16.01
CA ASP A 91 13.47 -20.77 15.21
C ASP A 91 13.37 -20.49 13.70
N PHE A 92 13.91 -21.41 12.91
CA PHE A 92 13.95 -21.29 11.46
C PHE A 92 12.55 -21.15 10.83
N SER A 93 11.53 -21.83 11.39
CA SER A 93 10.17 -21.79 10.87
C SER A 93 9.58 -20.39 10.98
N THR A 94 9.77 -19.74 12.13
CA THR A 94 9.29 -18.38 12.39
C THR A 94 9.94 -17.36 11.47
N PHE A 95 11.26 -17.46 11.24
CA PHE A 95 11.95 -16.63 10.25
C PHE A 95 11.45 -16.89 8.82
N ALA A 96 11.26 -18.15 8.44
CA ALA A 96 10.77 -18.52 7.11
C ALA A 96 9.37 -17.96 6.85
N TRP A 97 8.46 -18.04 7.82
CA TRP A 97 7.13 -17.41 7.74
C TRP A 97 7.21 -15.89 7.60
N GLY A 98 8.14 -15.26 8.31
CA GLY A 98 8.45 -13.83 8.14
C GLY A 98 8.80 -13.50 6.69
N VAL A 99 9.65 -14.30 6.04
CA VAL A 99 10.02 -14.13 4.62
C VAL A 99 8.82 -14.35 3.69
N VAL A 100 8.01 -15.38 3.92
CA VAL A 100 6.80 -15.67 3.14
C VAL A 100 5.83 -14.48 3.16
N ILE A 101 5.62 -13.88 4.34
CA ILE A 101 4.78 -12.68 4.50
C ILE A 101 5.35 -11.49 3.71
N LEU A 102 6.66 -11.27 3.76
CA LEU A 102 7.32 -10.20 3.01
C LEU A 102 7.14 -10.39 1.50
N LEU A 103 7.44 -11.59 1.01
CA LEU A 103 7.33 -11.91 -0.42
C LEU A 103 5.90 -11.75 -0.91
N GLY A 104 4.91 -12.21 -0.15
CA GLY A 104 3.50 -12.02 -0.49
C GLY A 104 3.14 -10.54 -0.57
N GLY A 105 3.56 -9.73 0.41
CA GLY A 105 3.28 -8.29 0.44
C GLY A 105 3.94 -7.53 -0.71
N LEU A 106 5.19 -7.87 -1.02
CA LEU A 106 5.91 -7.32 -2.17
C LEU A 106 5.25 -7.73 -3.48
N LEU A 107 4.84 -9.00 -3.62
CA LEU A 107 4.16 -9.51 -4.80
C LEU A 107 2.86 -8.72 -5.05
N ALA A 108 2.02 -8.57 -4.02
CA ALA A 108 0.81 -7.76 -4.09
C ALA A 108 1.10 -6.31 -4.53
N CYS A 109 2.14 -5.69 -3.96
CA CYS A 109 2.57 -4.34 -4.34
C CYS A 109 3.04 -4.30 -5.80
N THR A 110 3.79 -5.29 -6.27
CA THR A 110 4.31 -5.31 -7.65
C THR A 110 3.21 -5.46 -8.69
N PHE A 111 2.15 -6.24 -8.42
CA PHE A 111 0.99 -6.28 -9.31
C PHE A 111 0.36 -4.91 -9.50
N GLY A 112 0.20 -4.13 -8.43
CA GLY A 112 -0.27 -2.75 -8.54
C GLY A 112 0.64 -1.83 -9.34
N LEU A 113 1.95 -2.06 -9.28
CA LEU A 113 2.95 -1.30 -10.02
C LEU A 113 2.94 -1.59 -11.54
N PHE A 114 2.52 -2.78 -11.95
CA PHE A 114 2.48 -3.19 -13.37
C PHE A 114 1.12 -2.96 -14.03
N GLN A 115 0.03 -3.09 -13.28
CA GLN A 115 -1.31 -3.15 -13.84
C GLN A 115 -1.86 -1.78 -14.28
N PHE A 116 -1.38 -0.68 -13.67
CA PHE A 116 -2.00 0.63 -13.86
C PHE A 116 -1.00 1.72 -14.21
N ASP A 117 -1.35 2.50 -15.22
CA ASP A 117 -0.72 3.79 -15.44
C ASP A 117 -0.95 4.64 -14.18
N ARG A 118 0.14 5.14 -13.59
CA ARG A 118 0.14 5.76 -12.23
C ARG A 118 -0.74 7.00 -12.12
N GLN A 119 -1.24 7.49 -13.24
CA GLN A 119 -2.03 8.71 -13.31
C GLN A 119 -3.48 8.36 -13.69
N SER A 120 -4.31 8.29 -12.66
CA SER A 120 -5.76 8.22 -12.87
C SER A 120 -6.26 9.56 -13.38
N LYS A 121 -7.00 9.57 -14.49
CA LYS A 121 -7.52 10.83 -15.05
C LYS A 121 -8.70 11.33 -14.22
N ASN A 122 -9.49 10.40 -13.67
CA ASN A 122 -10.71 10.67 -12.91
C ASN A 122 -10.79 9.80 -11.64
N PHE A 123 -11.57 10.25 -10.65
CA PHE A 123 -11.82 9.53 -9.39
C PHE A 123 -12.33 8.09 -9.58
N ARG A 124 -13.18 7.83 -10.59
CA ARG A 124 -13.67 6.47 -10.88
C ARG A 124 -12.55 5.52 -11.29
N GLN A 125 -11.61 5.97 -12.11
CA GLN A 125 -10.45 5.16 -12.53
C GLN A 125 -9.52 4.88 -11.35
N TYR A 126 -9.36 5.87 -10.48
CA TYR A 126 -8.60 5.73 -9.24
C TYR A 126 -9.19 4.67 -8.32
N LEU A 127 -10.52 4.72 -8.10
CA LEU A 127 -11.22 3.73 -7.29
C LEU A 127 -11.09 2.32 -7.89
N SER A 128 -11.27 2.18 -9.21
CA SER A 128 -11.12 0.88 -9.87
C SER A 128 -9.70 0.35 -9.80
N ALA A 129 -8.68 1.21 -9.92
CA ALA A 129 -7.28 0.81 -9.85
C ALA A 129 -6.95 0.25 -8.47
N ILE A 130 -7.28 0.99 -7.40
CA ILE A 130 -7.07 0.52 -6.02
C ILE A 130 -7.85 -0.76 -5.75
N GLY A 131 -9.13 -0.83 -6.14
CA GLY A 131 -9.97 -1.99 -5.91
C GLY A 131 -9.44 -3.25 -6.60
N LEU A 132 -9.04 -3.13 -7.88
CA LEU A 132 -8.45 -4.24 -8.63
C LEU A 132 -7.10 -4.66 -8.05
N THR A 133 -6.23 -3.71 -7.70
CA THR A 133 -4.95 -4.03 -7.04
C THR A 133 -5.16 -4.71 -5.69
N LEU A 134 -6.14 -4.28 -4.90
CA LEU A 134 -6.47 -4.93 -3.63
C LEU A 134 -6.90 -6.38 -3.86
N ILE A 135 -7.80 -6.64 -4.82
CA ILE A 135 -8.29 -8.01 -5.10
C ILE A 135 -7.18 -8.89 -5.65
N ILE A 136 -6.50 -8.47 -6.71
CA ILE A 136 -5.42 -9.25 -7.35
C ILE A 136 -4.26 -9.45 -6.37
N GLY A 137 -3.88 -8.39 -5.66
CA GLY A 137 -2.84 -8.43 -4.65
C GLY A 137 -3.19 -9.35 -3.48
N PHE A 138 -4.46 -9.37 -3.05
CA PHE A 138 -4.91 -10.27 -1.99
C PHE A 138 -4.83 -11.73 -2.43
N VAL A 139 -5.29 -12.03 -3.64
CA VAL A 139 -5.18 -13.38 -4.22
C VAL A 139 -3.72 -13.81 -4.31
N ALA A 140 -2.84 -12.94 -4.79
CA ALA A 140 -1.41 -13.21 -4.89
C ALA A 140 -0.75 -13.41 -3.51
N TYR A 141 -1.12 -12.58 -2.53
CA TYR A 141 -0.66 -12.70 -1.16
C TYR A 141 -1.08 -14.05 -0.55
N GLN A 142 -2.37 -14.41 -0.65
CA GLN A 142 -2.88 -15.68 -0.12
C GLN A 142 -2.28 -16.88 -0.84
N ALA A 143 -2.04 -16.80 -2.14
CA ALA A 143 -1.34 -17.86 -2.88
C ALA A 143 0.10 -18.06 -2.36
N MET A 144 0.80 -16.96 -2.02
CA MET A 144 2.13 -17.03 -1.43
C MET A 144 2.11 -17.62 -0.02
N ILE A 145 1.15 -17.23 0.82
CA ILE A 145 0.96 -17.83 2.15
C ILE A 145 0.66 -19.34 2.03
N TRP A 146 -0.24 -19.72 1.13
CA TRP A 146 -0.58 -21.11 0.89
C TRP A 146 0.63 -21.93 0.42
N LEU A 147 1.43 -21.39 -0.51
CA LEU A 147 2.68 -22.01 -0.95
C LEU A 147 3.66 -22.17 0.21
N GLY A 148 3.78 -21.15 1.07
CA GLY A 148 4.57 -21.22 2.31
C GLY A 148 4.12 -22.35 3.22
N GLY A 149 2.81 -22.51 3.43
CA GLY A 149 2.25 -23.59 4.25
C GLY A 149 2.53 -24.98 3.67
N VAL A 150 2.48 -25.15 2.35
CA VAL A 150 2.86 -26.41 1.68
C VAL A 150 4.34 -26.72 1.86
N VAL A 151 5.22 -25.73 1.73
CA VAL A 151 6.68 -25.93 1.82
C VAL A 151 7.15 -26.12 3.26
N LEU A 152 6.57 -25.39 4.21
CA LEU A 152 6.96 -25.41 5.63
C LEU A 152 6.20 -26.48 6.43
N GLY A 153 5.20 -27.13 5.84
CA GLY A 153 4.45 -28.22 6.46
C GLY A 153 3.39 -27.78 7.48
N ASP A 154 2.97 -26.51 7.45
CA ASP A 154 1.97 -25.95 8.36
C ASP A 154 0.83 -25.26 7.60
N LEU A 155 -0.21 -26.05 7.32
CA LEU A 155 -1.48 -25.58 6.73
C LEU A 155 -2.58 -25.39 7.78
N HIS A 156 -2.33 -25.71 9.06
CA HIS A 156 -3.36 -25.76 10.09
C HIS A 156 -4.00 -24.39 10.36
N GLY A 157 -3.30 -23.30 10.07
CA GLY A 157 -3.82 -21.93 10.17
C GLY A 157 -4.68 -21.46 8.99
N PHE A 158 -4.72 -22.21 7.87
CA PHE A 158 -5.43 -21.77 6.67
C PHE A 158 -6.91 -22.19 6.72
N ASN A 159 -7.74 -21.33 7.33
CA ASN A 159 -9.19 -21.49 7.32
C ASN A 159 -9.89 -20.28 6.69
N ILE A 160 -11.16 -20.48 6.29
CA ILE A 160 -11.94 -19.45 5.60
C ILE A 160 -12.19 -18.20 6.46
N SER A 161 -12.27 -18.37 7.78
CA SER A 161 -12.50 -17.26 8.72
C SER A 161 -11.27 -16.35 8.82
N VAL A 162 -10.07 -16.92 8.87
CA VAL A 162 -8.81 -16.18 8.85
C VAL A 162 -8.65 -15.47 7.51
N LEU A 163 -8.97 -16.14 6.39
CA LEU A 163 -8.95 -15.51 5.07
C LEU A 163 -9.85 -14.28 5.03
N TRP A 164 -11.09 -14.38 5.52
CA TRP A 164 -12.01 -13.24 5.59
C TRP A 164 -11.52 -12.13 6.51
N GLN A 165 -10.97 -12.48 7.66
CA GLN A 165 -10.41 -11.50 8.60
C GLN A 165 -9.25 -10.73 7.97
N VAL A 166 -8.31 -11.43 7.31
CA VAL A 166 -7.19 -10.78 6.62
C VAL A 166 -7.69 -9.90 5.49
N PHE A 167 -8.65 -10.37 4.69
CA PHE A 167 -9.27 -9.55 3.64
C PHE A 167 -9.92 -8.29 4.21
N TYR A 168 -10.73 -8.45 5.26
CA TYR A 168 -11.46 -7.36 5.89
C TYR A 168 -10.52 -6.27 6.43
N VAL A 169 -9.45 -6.65 7.14
CA VAL A 169 -8.47 -5.70 7.67
C VAL A 169 -7.76 -4.97 6.53
N ASN A 170 -7.35 -5.67 5.47
CA ASN A 170 -6.73 -5.04 4.30
C ASN A 170 -7.70 -4.06 3.62
N ALA A 171 -8.95 -4.46 3.39
CA ALA A 171 -9.97 -3.61 2.79
C ALA A 171 -10.26 -2.36 3.64
N LEU A 172 -10.39 -2.51 4.96
CA LEU A 172 -10.62 -1.40 5.88
C LEU A 172 -9.49 -0.37 5.82
N TRP A 173 -8.23 -0.83 5.88
CA TRP A 173 -7.07 0.06 5.77
C TRP A 173 -6.99 0.72 4.40
N THR A 174 -7.24 -0.01 3.31
CA THR A 174 -7.30 0.58 1.97
C THR A 174 -8.35 1.68 1.89
N LEU A 175 -9.56 1.43 2.39
CA LEU A 175 -10.64 2.42 2.37
C LEU A 175 -10.29 3.65 3.21
N GLY A 176 -9.75 3.46 4.41
CA GLY A 176 -9.33 4.54 5.29
C GLY A 176 -8.22 5.42 4.69
N LEU A 177 -7.19 4.79 4.11
CA LEU A 177 -6.09 5.49 3.44
C LEU A 177 -6.55 6.19 2.17
N MET A 178 -7.42 5.56 1.39
CA MET A 178 -8.01 6.16 0.19
C MET A 178 -8.84 7.40 0.57
N ALA A 179 -9.64 7.32 1.63
CA ALA A 179 -10.41 8.46 2.13
C ALA A 179 -9.48 9.61 2.57
N LEU A 180 -8.44 9.29 3.36
CA LEU A 180 -7.44 10.26 3.81
C LEU A 180 -6.74 10.94 2.62
N HIS A 181 -6.30 10.16 1.63
CA HIS A 181 -5.66 10.68 0.43
C HIS A 181 -6.56 11.63 -0.36
N ASN A 182 -7.84 11.27 -0.52
CA ASN A 182 -8.82 12.13 -1.17
C ASN A 182 -9.11 13.43 -0.39
N VAL A 183 -9.09 13.38 0.95
CA VAL A 183 -9.18 14.59 1.79
C VAL A 183 -8.01 15.52 1.52
N LEU A 184 -6.78 14.99 1.42
CA LEU A 184 -5.60 15.79 1.09
C LEU A 184 -5.71 16.42 -0.31
N ILE A 185 -6.22 15.68 -1.30
CA ILE A 185 -6.49 16.22 -2.64
C ILE A 185 -7.55 17.32 -2.58
N ALA A 186 -8.66 17.10 -1.87
CA ALA A 186 -9.75 18.06 -1.73
C ALA A 186 -9.29 19.37 -1.04
N GLN A 187 -8.42 19.26 -0.03
CA GLN A 187 -7.80 20.43 0.60
C GLN A 187 -6.93 21.21 -0.40
N LYS A 188 -6.10 20.53 -1.19
CA LYS A 188 -5.31 21.19 -2.25
C LYS A 188 -6.18 21.91 -3.27
N LEU A 189 -7.30 21.31 -3.68
CA LEU A 189 -8.26 21.94 -4.59
C LEU A 189 -8.90 23.20 -3.98
N LYS A 190 -9.28 23.15 -2.70
CA LYS A 190 -9.94 24.26 -2.00
C LYS A 190 -9.03 25.46 -1.74
N PHE A 191 -7.76 25.20 -1.39
CA PHE A 191 -6.79 26.23 -1.02
C PHE A 191 -5.87 26.67 -2.17
N SER A 192 -6.05 26.12 -3.38
CA SER A 192 -5.28 26.59 -4.52
C SER A 192 -5.72 28.01 -4.90
N PRO A 193 -4.81 28.99 -4.97
CA PRO A 193 -5.16 30.37 -5.29
C PRO A 193 -5.85 30.37 -6.65
N LYS A 194 -7.14 30.74 -6.68
CA LYS A 194 -7.83 31.06 -7.93
C LYS A 194 -7.03 32.19 -8.56
N GLY A 195 -6.30 31.90 -9.64
CA GLY A 195 -5.51 32.88 -10.36
C GLY A 195 -6.35 34.14 -10.54
N LYS A 196 -5.84 35.26 -10.03
CA LYS A 196 -6.41 36.57 -10.37
C LYS A 196 -6.23 36.72 -11.87
N MET A 197 -7.28 36.45 -12.63
CA MET A 197 -7.41 36.97 -13.99
C MET A 197 -7.47 38.50 -13.84
N LYS A 198 -6.35 39.15 -14.07
CA LYS A 198 -6.33 40.55 -14.49
C LYS A 198 -6.30 40.56 -16.00
#